data_AF-A0A822XTD7-F1
#
_entry.id   AF-A0A822XTD7-F1
#
_cell.length_a   1.000
_cell.length_b   1.000
_cell.length_c   1.000
_cell.angle_alpha   90.00
_cell.angle_beta   90.00
_cell.angle_gamma   90.00
#
_symmetry.space_group_name_H-M   'P 1'
#
loop_
_entity.id
_entity.type
_entity.pdbx_description
1 polymer ?
#
loop_
_entity_poly.entity_id
_entity_poly.type
_entity_poly.pdbx_seq_one_letter_code
_entity_poly.pdbx_strand_id
1 'polypeptide(L)'
;MSRKQIILDTSAEGSADVTVEGQNPIVINTSDRRKKLCSEDKIRIANGDILELIPGHYVFKYKFLPVQRHISSSETLEKVFIQRKRC
;
A
#
# COMPACT_ATOMS: atom_id res chain seq x y z
N MET A 1 -18.02 -6.94 -2.63
CA MET A 1 -16.59 -6.93 -3.02
C MET A 1 -16.41 -7.86 -4.20
N SER A 2 -15.81 -7.40 -5.31
CA SER A 2 -15.41 -8.29 -6.40
C SER A 2 -14.23 -9.15 -5.93
N ARG A 3 -14.17 -10.42 -6.36
CA ARG A 3 -13.01 -11.29 -6.10
C ARG A 3 -11.76 -10.87 -6.89
N LYS A 4 -11.94 -10.16 -8.01
CA LYS A 4 -10.88 -9.55 -8.81
C LYS A 4 -11.11 -8.04 -8.83
N GLN A 5 -10.49 -7.34 -7.89
CA GLN A 5 -10.70 -5.91 -7.68
C GLN A 5 -9.56 -5.08 -8.29
N ILE A 6 -8.33 -5.60 -8.24
CA ILE A 6 -7.12 -4.94 -8.73
C ILE A 6 -6.18 -5.96 -9.37
N ILE A 7 -5.28 -5.46 -10.22
CA ILE A 7 -4.08 -6.14 -10.70
C ILE A 7 -2.87 -5.31 -10.24
N LEU A 8 -1.82 -5.99 -9.80
CA LEU A 8 -0.58 -5.39 -9.31
C LEU A 8 0.58 -5.93 -10.15
N ASP A 9 1.19 -5.07 -10.95
CA ASP A 9 2.37 -5.38 -11.74
C ASP A 9 3.60 -4.77 -11.06
N THR A 10 4.39 -5.60 -10.39
CA THR A 10 5.55 -5.15 -9.61
C THR A 10 6.80 -5.00 -10.48
N SER A 11 7.52 -3.90 -10.32
CA SER A 11 8.84 -3.68 -10.92
C SER A 11 9.95 -3.95 -9.90
N ALA A 12 11.11 -4.40 -10.38
CA ALA A 12 12.29 -4.67 -9.56
C ALA A 12 12.87 -3.41 -8.90
N GLU A 13 12.49 -2.22 -9.39
CA GLU A 13 12.91 -0.92 -8.86
C GLU A 13 12.13 -0.46 -7.61
N GLY A 14 11.17 -1.27 -7.16
CA GLY A 14 10.40 -0.97 -5.94
C GLY A 14 9.21 -0.06 -6.12
N SER A 15 8.70 0.01 -7.35
CA SER A 15 7.36 0.51 -7.66
C SER A 15 6.48 -0.60 -8.20
N ALA A 16 5.17 -0.39 -8.15
CA ALA A 16 4.20 -1.26 -8.80
C ALA A 16 3.16 -0.46 -9.56
N ASP A 17 2.72 -0.98 -10.70
CA ASP A 17 1.55 -0.47 -11.39
C ASP A 17 0.30 -1.17 -10.81
N VAL A 18 -0.73 -0.38 -10.51
CA VAL A 18 -2.03 -0.86 -10.04
C VAL A 18 -3.06 -0.53 -11.09
N THR A 19 -3.79 -1.55 -11.54
CA THR A 19 -4.92 -1.42 -12.47
C THR A 19 -6.20 -1.85 -11.76
N VAL A 20 -7.26 -1.06 -11.86
CA VAL A 20 -8.56 -1.38 -11.26
C VAL A 20 -9.41 -2.18 -12.23
N GLU A 21 -9.82 -3.38 -11.82
CA GLU A 21 -10.69 -4.25 -12.64
C GLU A 21 -12.12 -4.30 -12.11
N GLY A 22 -12.31 -3.96 -10.83
CA GLY A 22 -13.63 -3.97 -10.21
C GLY A 22 -14.43 -2.70 -10.51
N GLN A 23 -15.76 -2.83 -10.51
CA GLN A 23 -16.67 -1.68 -10.59
C GLN A 23 -16.65 -0.79 -9.35
N ASN A 24 -16.23 -1.35 -8.20
CA ASN A 24 -16.11 -0.56 -6.98
C ASN A 24 -14.87 0.35 -7.06
N PRO A 25 -14.98 1.64 -6.72
CA PRO A 25 -13.82 2.52 -6.73
C PRO A 25 -12.86 2.13 -5.59
N ILE A 26 -11.56 2.26 -5.86
CA ILE A 26 -10.50 2.12 -4.85
C ILE A 26 -9.89 3.50 -4.57
N VAL A 27 -9.12 3.59 -3.49
CA VAL A 27 -8.37 4.80 -3.16
C VAL A 27 -6.89 4.48 -3.04
N ILE A 28 -6.08 5.40 -3.56
CA ILE A 28 -4.64 5.44 -3.38
C ILE A 28 -4.32 6.69 -2.60
N ASN A 29 -3.57 6.55 -1.53
CA ASN A 29 -3.02 7.66 -0.79
C ASN A 29 -1.50 7.64 -0.92
N THR A 30 -1.01 8.52 -1.80
CA THR A 30 0.40 8.78 -2.03
C THR A 30 0.77 10.02 -1.25
N SER A 31 1.54 9.90 -0.16
CA SER A 31 2.12 10.98 0.68
C SER A 31 1.27 12.24 0.98
N ASP A 32 0.95 13.04 -0.02
CA ASP A 32 0.20 14.30 0.00
C ASP A 32 -1.17 14.26 -0.71
N ARG A 33 -1.49 13.18 -1.43
CA ARG A 33 -2.66 13.07 -2.32
C ARG A 33 -3.43 11.78 -2.11
N ARG A 34 -4.73 11.95 -1.86
CA ARG A 34 -5.71 10.86 -1.84
C ARG A 34 -6.49 10.87 -3.15
N LYS A 35 -6.24 9.89 -4.02
CA LYS A 35 -6.87 9.76 -5.34
C LYS A 35 -7.82 8.56 -5.36
N LYS A 36 -9.04 8.77 -5.83
CA LYS A 36 -9.97 7.69 -6.16
C LYS A 36 -9.65 7.18 -7.56
N LEU A 37 -9.68 5.86 -7.73
CA LEU A 37 -9.54 5.19 -9.02
C LEU A 37 -10.79 4.38 -9.30
N CYS A 38 -11.28 4.49 -10.53
CA CYS A 38 -12.42 3.77 -11.07
C CYS A 38 -11.94 2.61 -11.95
N SER A 39 -12.87 1.79 -12.43
CA SER A 39 -12.57 0.69 -13.36
C SER A 39 -11.71 1.17 -14.53
N GLU A 40 -10.73 0.35 -14.91
CA GLU A 40 -9.73 0.57 -15.97
C GLU A 40 -8.70 1.67 -15.68
N ASP A 41 -8.82 2.41 -14.56
CA ASP A 41 -7.78 3.35 -14.16
C ASP A 41 -6.49 2.60 -13.79
N LYS A 42 -5.37 3.17 -14.25
CA LYS A 42 -4.01 2.72 -13.92
C LYS A 42 -3.26 3.80 -13.16
N ILE A 43 -2.53 3.40 -12.12
CA ILE A 43 -1.62 4.28 -11.38
C ILE A 43 -0.31 3.55 -11.08
N ARG A 44 0.75 4.31 -10.87
CA ARG A 44 2.00 3.80 -10.32
C ARG A 44 2.10 4.16 -8.83
N ILE A 45 2.37 3.16 -8.00
CA ILE A 45 2.60 3.31 -6.56
C ILE A 45 4.06 3.03 -6.21
N ALA A 46 4.52 3.65 -5.13
CA ALA A 46 5.87 3.54 -4.60
C ALA A 46 5.86 3.06 -3.14
N ASN A 47 7.04 2.67 -2.65
CA ASN A 47 7.21 2.24 -1.27
C ASN A 47 6.68 3.28 -0.28
N GLY A 48 5.73 2.88 0.55
CA GLY A 48 5.09 3.77 1.52
C GLY A 48 3.66 4.16 1.18
N ASP A 49 3.24 4.03 -0.07
CA ASP A 49 1.88 4.36 -0.50
C ASP A 49 0.83 3.45 0.14
N ILE A 50 -0.36 4.00 0.31
CA ILE A 50 -1.49 3.32 0.96
C ILE A 50 -2.59 3.04 -0.07
N LEU A 51 -3.09 1.81 -0.06
CA LEU A 51 -4.17 1.31 -0.89
C LEU A 51 -5.41 1.08 0.00
N GLU A 52 -6.55 1.66 -0.35
CA GLU A 52 -7.84 1.34 0.27
C GLU A 52 -8.71 0.65 -0.79
N LEU A 53 -9.00 -0.65 -0.63
CA LEU A 53 -9.80 -1.40 -1.62
C LEU A 53 -11.29 -1.00 -1.62
N ILE A 54 -11.74 -0.41 -0.52
CA ILE A 54 -13.00 0.33 -0.41
C ILE A 54 -12.64 1.65 0.27
N PRO A 55 -13.16 2.81 -0.17
CA PRO A 55 -12.86 4.08 0.48
C PRO A 55 -13.13 4.01 1.99
N GLY A 56 -12.09 4.20 2.81
CA GLY A 56 -12.14 4.13 4.27
C GLY A 56 -12.02 2.73 4.90
N HIS A 57 -11.88 1.67 4.11
CA HIS A 57 -11.80 0.29 4.60
C HIS A 57 -10.76 -0.54 3.84
N TYR A 58 -10.36 -1.69 4.40
CA TYR A 58 -9.40 -2.61 3.78
C TYR A 58 -8.14 -1.89 3.30
N VAL A 59 -7.41 -1.35 4.27
CA VAL A 59 -6.26 -0.45 4.05
C VAL A 59 -4.97 -1.25 4.08
N PHE A 60 -4.16 -1.12 3.03
CA PHE A 60 -2.89 -1.82 2.84
C PHE A 60 -1.78 -0.81 2.56
N LYS A 61 -0.56 -1.10 2.99
CA LYS A 61 0.61 -0.26 2.70
C LYS A 61 1.55 -1.02 1.76
N TYR A 62 1.91 -0.41 0.64
CA TYR A 62 2.88 -0.98 -0.26
C TYR A 62 4.28 -0.89 0.35
N LYS A 63 4.97 -2.02 0.42
CA LYS A 63 6.31 -2.16 0.97
C LYS A 63 7.21 -2.84 -0.05
N PHE A 64 8.24 -2.12 -0.47
CA PHE A 64 9.34 -2.71 -1.22
C PHE A 64 10.43 -3.12 -0.24
N LEU A 65 10.83 -4.40 -0.32
CA LEU A 65 11.94 -4.95 0.45
C LEU A 65 13.07 -5.26 -0.54
N PRO A 66 14.11 -4.41 -0.63
CA PRO A 66 15.29 -4.79 -1.38
C PRO A 66 15.92 -6.02 -0.71
N VAL A 67 16.46 -6.95 -1.51
CA VAL A 67 17.21 -8.10 -0.99
C VAL A 67 18.39 -7.57 -0.18
N GLN A 68 18.26 -7.57 1.15
CA GLN A 68 19.38 -7.36 2.04
C GLN A 68 20.27 -8.62 1.94
N ARG A 69 21.38 -8.52 1.22
CA ARG A 69 22.52 -9.37 1.55
C ARG A 69 22.95 -8.93 2.94
N HIS A 70 22.86 -9.83 3.92
CA HIS A 70 23.25 -9.57 5.30
C HIS A 70 24.62 -8.87 5.33
N ILE A 71 24.63 -7.60 5.74
CA ILE A 71 25.79 -6.98 6.38
C ILE A 71 25.29 -6.64 7.78
N SER A 72 25.77 -7.42 8.75
CA SER A 72 25.45 -7.23 10.17
C SER A 72 25.98 -5.90 10.68
N SER A 73 25.09 -5.05 11.22
CA SER A 73 25.34 -4.01 12.25
C SER A 73 23.98 -3.43 12.65
N SER A 74 23.34 -3.94 13.70
CA SER A 74 23.32 -3.46 15.09
C SER A 74 22.55 -2.13 15.31
N GLU A 75 21.37 -2.29 15.94
CA GLU A 75 20.64 -1.39 16.87
C GLU A 75 20.07 -0.04 16.34
N THR A 76 18.78 0.25 16.50
CA THR A 76 18.19 0.60 17.80
C THR A 76 16.67 0.30 17.87
N LEU A 77 16.27 -0.25 19.01
CA LEU A 77 14.92 -0.65 19.42
C LEU A 77 13.95 0.51 19.72
N GLU A 78 12.66 0.18 19.53
CA GLU A 78 11.46 0.64 20.26
C GLU A 78 11.16 2.14 20.48
N LYS A 79 9.96 2.54 20.03
CA LYS A 79 8.93 3.18 20.87
C LYS A 79 7.57 3.12 20.18
N VAL A 80 6.84 2.02 20.40
CA VAL A 80 5.41 1.93 20.12
C VAL A 80 4.67 2.46 21.35
N PHE A 81 4.18 3.70 21.29
CA PHE A 81 3.21 4.20 22.26
C PHE A 81 1.80 3.85 21.77
N ILE A 82 1.30 2.68 22.17
CA ILE A 82 -0.14 2.38 22.12
C ILE A 82 -0.67 2.48 23.54
N GLN A 83 -1.22 3.64 23.88
CA GLN A 83 -2.08 3.80 25.05
C GLN A 83 -3.42 3.10 24.75
N ARG A 84 -3.57 1.87 25.26
CA ARG A 84 -4.84 1.14 25.31
C ARG A 84 -5.73 1.80 26.36
N LYS A 85 -6.82 2.47 25.94
CA LYS A 85 -7.95 2.74 26.85
C LYS A 85 -8.73 1.44 27.04
N ARG A 86 -8.83 0.99 28.31
CA ARG A 86 -9.76 -0.06 28.75
C ARG A 86 -11.14 0.55 28.99
N CYS A 87 -12.17 -0.19 28.56
CA CYS A 87 -13.61 -0.09 28.87
C CYS A 87 -14.30 1.24 28.55
#